data_AF-A0A9D1CD72-F1
#
_entry.id   AF-A0A9D1CD72-F1
#
_cell.length_a   1.000
_cell.length_b   1.000
_cell.length_c   1.000
_cell.angle_alpha   90.00
_cell.angle_beta   90.00
_cell.angle_gamma   90.00
#
_symmetry.space_group_name_H-M   'P 1'
#
loop_
_entity.id
_entity.type
_entity.pdbx_description
1 polymer ?
#
loop_
_entity_poly.entity_id
_entity_poly.type
_entity_poly.pdbx_seq_one_letter_code
_entity_poly.pdbx_strand_id
1 'polypeptide(L)' 'MRNLLLISLLSNISFANENIQKIEPTMPWMIPWILSCLLIIGLLFWSFYKAMKTNNPKYGYVILLGIVLMIAMFYI' A
#
# COMPACT_ATOMS: atom_id res chain seq x y z
N MET A 1 -14.46 24.06 -2.05
CA MET A 1 -13.83 23.32 -0.93
C MET A 1 -13.04 22.07 -1.33
N ARG A 2 -13.38 21.35 -2.42
CA ARG A 2 -12.61 20.18 -2.89
C ARG A 2 -11.12 20.46 -3.19
N ASN A 3 -10.82 21.66 -3.69
CA ASN A 3 -9.45 22.05 -4.05
C ASN A 3 -8.56 22.34 -2.82
N LEU A 4 -9.14 22.72 -1.68
CA LEU A 4 -8.39 22.95 -0.44
C LEU A 4 -7.90 21.62 0.19
N LEU A 5 -8.69 20.55 0.06
CA LEU A 5 -8.28 19.22 0.48
C LEU A 5 -7.11 18.70 -0.38
N LEU A 6 -7.14 18.96 -1.69
CA LEU A 6 -6.03 18.61 -2.59
C LEU A 6 -4.77 19.38 -2.23
N ILE A 7 -4.86 20.70 -2.02
CA ILE A 7 -3.70 21.52 -1.63
C ILE A 7 -3.12 21.08 -0.27
N SER A 8 -3.98 20.72 0.69
CA SER A 8 -3.56 20.16 1.99
C SER A 8 -2.88 18.79 1.87
N LEU A 9 -3.37 17.93 0.98
CA LEU A 9 -2.72 16.64 0.69
C LEU A 9 -1.35 16.85 0.01
N LEU A 10 -1.27 17.77 -0.95
CA LEU A 10 -0.03 18.12 -1.65
C LEU A 10 0.99 18.80 -0.74
N SER A 11 0.58 19.67 0.18
CA SER A 11 1.48 20.29 1.15
C SER A 11 2.03 19.27 2.15
N ASN A 12 1.23 18.28 2.55
CA ASN A 12 1.69 17.16 3.38
C ASN A 12 2.68 16.25 2.64
N ILE A 13 2.52 16.07 1.33
CA ILE A 13 3.49 15.33 0.50
C ILE A 13 4.83 16.09 0.41
N SER A 14 4.80 17.42 0.28
CA SER A 14 6.02 18.24 0.28
C SER A 14 6.76 18.18 1.62
N PHE A 15 6.03 18.21 2.74
CA PHE A 15 6.60 18.05 4.09
C PHE A 15 7.14 16.64 4.35
N ALA A 16 6.52 15.61 3.77
CA ALA A 16 7.05 14.25 3.83
C ALA A 16 8.41 14.17 3.10
N ASN A 17 8.56 14.85 1.96
CA ASN A 17 9.78 14.81 1.17
C ASN A 17 11.00 15.45 1.87
N GLU A 18 10.81 16.56 2.59
CA GLU A 18 11.87 17.19 3.41
C GLU A 18 12.30 16.31 4.61
N ASN A 19 11.38 15.52 5.16
CA ASN A 19 11.71 14.56 6.22
C ASN A 19 12.37 13.29 5.66
N ILE A 20 11.99 12.83 4.46
CA ILE A 20 12.62 11.69 3.78
C ILE A 20 14.08 11.98 3.42
N GLN A 21 14.42 13.21 2.99
CA GLN A 21 15.81 13.60 2.69
C GLN A 21 16.74 13.57 3.91
N LYS A 22 16.21 13.67 5.13
CA LYS A 22 17.02 13.55 6.36
C LYS A 22 17.15 12.11 6.87
N ILE A 23 16.43 11.16 6.28
CA ILE A 23 16.36 9.76 6.74
C ILE A 23 17.39 8.84 6.06
N GLU A 24 17.98 9.21 4.92
CA GLU A 24 18.93 8.33 4.23
C GLU A 24 20.39 8.70 4.53
N PRO A 25 21.16 7.74 5.08
CA PRO A 25 21.44 6.49 4.36
C PRO A 25 21.19 5.19 5.15
N THR A 26 20.35 5.17 6.19
CA THR A 26 20.34 4.02 7.13
C THR A 26 19.45 2.84 6.71
N MET A 27 18.43 3.01 5.86
CA MET A 27 17.49 1.91 5.51
C MET A 27 16.97 1.98 4.06
N PRO A 28 17.81 1.68 3.05
CA PRO A 28 17.40 1.68 1.64
C PRO A 28 16.31 0.65 1.29
N TRP A 29 16.07 -0.32 2.17
CA TRP A 29 15.03 -1.35 2.06
C TRP A 29 13.65 -0.86 2.53
N MET A 30 13.56 0.27 3.23
CA MET A 30 12.31 0.80 3.77
C MET A 30 11.35 1.27 2.66
N ILE A 31 11.86 1.96 1.64
CA ILE A 31 11.04 2.43 0.51
C ILE A 31 10.44 1.26 -0.28
N PRO A 32 11.22 0.26 -0.72
CA PRO A 32 10.68 -0.95 -1.34
C PRO A 32 9.67 -1.69 -0.46
N TRP A 33 9.91 -1.75 0.86
CA TRP A 33 9.03 -2.42 1.81
C TRP A 33 7.67 -1.71 1.92
N ILE A 34 7.65 -0.38 2.08
CA ILE A 34 6.42 0.42 2.13
C ILE A 34 5.63 0.29 0.81
N LEU A 35 6.30 0.38 -0.34
CA LEU A 35 5.67 0.19 -1.65
C LEU A 35 5.04 -1.19 -1.79
N SER A 36 5.73 -2.23 -1.33
CA SER A 36 5.24 -3.61 -1.37
C SER A 36 4.03 -3.81 -0.46
N CYS A 37 4.04 -3.24 0.74
CA CYS A 37 2.88 -3.21 1.64
C CYS A 37 1.67 -2.53 0.98
N LEU A 38 1.88 -1.38 0.33
CA LEU A 38 0.82 -0.64 -0.35
C LEU A 38 0.20 -1.47 -1.50
N LEU A 39 1.03 -2.16 -2.28
CA LEU A 39 0.60 -3.04 -3.36
C LEU A 39 -0.23 -4.22 -2.85
N ILE A 40 0.23 -4.90 -1.80
CA ILE A 40 -0.49 -6.05 -1.20
C ILE A 40 -1.86 -5.61 -0.69
N ILE A 41 -1.94 -4.48 0.01
CA ILE A 41 -3.20 -3.92 0.50
C ILE A 41 -4.13 -3.60 -0.68
N GLY A 42 -3.63 -2.97 -1.73
CA GLY A 42 -4.41 -2.69 -2.94
C GLY A 42 -4.95 -3.97 -3.60
N LEU A 43 -4.15 -5.03 -3.63
CA LEU A 43 -4.51 -6.34 -4.19
C LEU A 43 -5.59 -7.03 -3.35
N LEU A 44 -5.51 -6.93 -2.02
CA LEU A 44 -6.55 -7.39 -1.10
C LEU A 44 -7.87 -6.64 -1.33
N PHE A 45 -7.86 -5.31 -1.35
CA PHE A 45 -9.08 -4.52 -1.61
C PHE A 45 -9.71 -4.85 -2.97
N TRP A 46 -8.90 -4.95 -4.02
CA TRP A 46 -9.37 -5.30 -5.36
C TRP A 46 -9.99 -6.70 -5.40
N SER A 47 -9.33 -7.68 -4.78
CA SER A 47 -9.81 -9.06 -4.74
C SER A 47 -11.08 -9.20 -3.91
N PHE A 48 -11.20 -8.54 -2.74
CA PHE A 48 -12.45 -8.47 -1.98
C PHE A 48 -13.58 -7.83 -2.77
N TYR A 49 -13.33 -6.68 -3.41
CA TYR A 49 -14.33 -6.02 -4.24
C TYR A 49 -14.83 -6.92 -5.37
N LYS A 50 -13.90 -7.58 -6.07
CA LYS A 50 -14.24 -8.55 -7.14
C LYS A 50 -14.95 -9.78 -6.60
N ALA A 51 -14.52 -10.33 -5.46
CA ALA A 51 -15.14 -11.48 -4.83
C ALA A 51 -16.60 -11.19 -4.50
N MET A 52 -16.89 -10.05 -3.87
CA MET A 52 -18.26 -9.63 -3.55
C MET A 52 -19.10 -9.37 -4.81
N LYS A 53 -18.51 -8.72 -5.83
CA LYS A 53 -19.25 -8.37 -7.05
C LYS A 53 -19.57 -9.57 -7.94
N THR A 54 -18.69 -10.57 -7.99
CA THR A 54 -18.79 -11.66 -8.97
C THR A 54 -19.07 -13.03 -8.34
N ASN A 55 -19.00 -13.16 -7.01
CA ASN A 55 -19.10 -14.42 -6.27
C ASN A 55 -18.23 -15.55 -6.84
N ASN A 56 -17.15 -15.20 -7.55
CA ASN A 56 -16.30 -16.17 -8.20
C ASN A 56 -15.20 -16.63 -7.22
N PRO A 57 -15.08 -17.94 -6.97
CA PRO A 57 -14.12 -18.48 -6.00
C PRO A 57 -12.66 -18.17 -6.36
N LYS A 58 -12.37 -17.86 -7.63
CA LYS A 58 -11.02 -17.44 -8.09
C LYS A 58 -10.48 -16.27 -7.28
N TYR A 59 -11.33 -15.30 -6.90
CA TYR A 59 -10.89 -14.14 -6.12
C TYR A 59 -10.60 -14.48 -4.65
N GLY A 60 -11.19 -15.56 -4.12
CA GLY A 60 -10.84 -16.11 -2.80
C GLY A 60 -9.39 -16.60 -2.74
N TYR A 61 -8.92 -17.27 -3.79
CA TYR A 61 -7.51 -17.68 -3.89
C TYR A 61 -6.55 -16.48 -3.97
N VAL A 62 -6.96 -15.39 -4.63
CA VAL A 62 -6.18 -14.14 -4.69
C VAL A 62 -6.10 -13.48 -3.31
N ILE A 63 -7.19 -13.50 -2.54
CA ILE A 63 -7.20 -13.02 -1.14
C ILE A 63 -6.23 -13.84 -0.29
N LEU A 64 -6.29 -15.18 -0.41
CA LEU A 64 -5.41 -16.08 0.34
C LEU A 64 -3.93 -15.85 -0.02
N LEU A 65 -3.62 -15.67 -1.31
CA LEU A 65 -2.28 -15.31 -1.78
C LEU A 65 -1.82 -13.96 -1.22
N GLY A 66 -2.71 -12.96 -1.19
CA GLY A 66 -2.43 -11.65 -0.59
C GLY A 66 -2.10 -11.75 0.90
N ILE A 67 -2.83 -12.57 1.66
CA ILE A 67 -2.54 -12.83 3.09
C ILE A 67 -1.18 -13.51 3.26
N VAL A 68 -0.86 -14.52 2.45
CA VAL A 68 0.43 -15.22 2.51
C VAL A 68 1.59 -14.26 2.21
N LEU A 69 1.46 -13.41 1.20
CA LEU A 69 2.46 -12.38 0.89
C LEU A 69 2.62 -11.38 2.05
N MET A 70 1.51 -10.97 2.67
CA MET A 70 1.56 -10.06 3.81
C MET A 70 2.29 -10.68 5.00
N ILE A 71 2.02 -11.96 5.30
CA ILE A 71 2.71 -12.71 6.35
C ILE A 71 4.20 -12.84 6.00
N ALA A 72 4.55 -13.20 4.78
CA ALA A 72 5.94 -13.31 4.34
C ALA A 72 6.73 -12.01 4.53
N MET A 73 6.09 -10.85 4.27
CA MET A 73 6.69 -9.53 4.48
C MET A 73 6.93 -9.17 5.95
N PHE A 74 6.27 -9.83 6.92
CA PHE A 74 6.56 -9.63 8.35
C PHE A 74 7.77 -10.41 8.84
N TYR A 75 8.24 -11.40 8.08
CA TYR A 75 9.38 -12.25 8.44
C TYR A 75 10.67 -11.89 7.67
N ILE A 76 10.61 -10.87 6.81
CA ILE A 76 11.74 -10.28 6.07
C ILE A 76 12.13 -8.98 6.75
#